data_AF-A0A2I0CY27-F1
#
_entry.id   AF-A0A2I0CY27-F1
#
_cell.length_a   1.000
_cell.length_b   1.000
_cell.length_c   1.000
_cell.angle_alpha   90.00
_cell.angle_beta   90.00
_cell.angle_gamma   90.00
#
_symmetry.space_group_name_H-M   'P 1'
#
loop_
_entity.id
_entity.type
_entity.pdbx_description
1 polymer ?
#
loop_
_entity_poly.entity_id
_entity_poly.type
_entity_poly.pdbx_seq_one_letter_code
_entity_poly.pdbx_strand_id
1 'polypeptide(L)'
;MVSLLNRSIAEGVGTGLLVYFGAGAAAITLMLAHGSNPASPFNIGIGQLGGWGDWFAIGITFGIVVAAGIDALGRVSGGHSNPGVTIALWGTKG
;
A
#
# COMPACT_ATOMS: atom_id res chain seq x y z
N MET A 1 -26.72 9.17 5.95
CA MET A 1 -25.62 9.32 4.96
C MET A 1 -24.41 9.87 5.71
N VAL A 2 -23.21 9.35 5.48
CA VAL A 2 -21.98 9.84 6.13
C VAL A 2 -21.60 11.21 5.54
N SER A 3 -21.14 12.15 6.38
CA SER A 3 -20.73 13.50 5.93
C SER A 3 -19.46 13.46 5.07
N LEU A 4 -19.28 14.47 4.20
CA LEU A 4 -18.08 14.58 3.38
C LEU A 4 -16.80 14.60 4.22
N LEU A 5 -16.79 15.35 5.32
CA LEU A 5 -15.64 15.41 6.22
C LEU A 5 -15.26 14.02 6.76
N ASN A 6 -16.24 13.24 7.22
CA ASN A 6 -15.98 11.90 7.74
C ASN A 6 -15.48 10.94 6.65
N ARG A 7 -15.98 11.09 5.41
CA ARG A 7 -15.49 10.33 4.25
C ARG A 7 -14.05 10.69 3.91
N SER A 8 -13.72 11.98 3.89
CA SER A 8 -12.37 12.47 3.62
C SER A 8 -11.38 12.01 4.70
N ILE A 9 -11.78 12.01 5.98
CA ILE A 9 -10.96 11.47 7.07
C ILE A 9 -10.74 9.97 6.88
N ALA A 10 -11.78 9.20 6.54
CA ALA A 10 -11.65 7.77 6.29
C ALA A 10 -10.73 7.46 5.10
N GLU A 11 -10.83 8.20 3.98
CA GLU A 11 -9.89 8.08 2.86
C GLU A 11 -8.45 8.44 3.26
N GLY A 12 -8.29 9.49 4.08
CA GLY A 12 -6.99 9.89 4.63
C GLY A 12 -6.36 8.82 5.52
N VAL A 13 -7.15 8.20 6.41
CA VAL A 13 -6.71 7.09 7.26
C VAL A 13 -6.36 5.87 6.42
N GLY A 14 -7.20 5.48 5.46
CA GLY A 14 -6.95 4.34 4.57
C GLY A 14 -5.66 4.53 3.76
N THR A 15 -5.45 5.72 3.19
CA THR A 15 -4.23 6.06 2.45
C THR A 15 -3.00 6.10 3.38
N GLY A 16 -3.15 6.65 4.59
CA GLY A 16 -2.08 6.68 5.59
C GLY A 16 -1.61 5.28 5.99
N LEU A 17 -2.54 4.36 6.25
CA LEU A 17 -2.24 2.97 6.56
C LEU A 17 -1.56 2.26 5.38
N LEU A 18 -2.10 2.45 4.16
CA LEU A 18 -1.56 1.88 2.93
C LEU A 18 -0.07 2.23 2.75
N VAL A 19 0.27 3.52 2.90
CA VAL A 19 1.66 3.99 2.73
C VAL A 19 2.53 3.54 3.90
N TYR A 20 2.04 3.70 5.14
CA TYR A 20 2.82 3.37 6.33
C TYR A 20 3.28 1.91 6.33
N PHE A 21 2.37 0.96 6.07
CA PHE A 21 2.71 -0.46 6.09
C PHE A 21 3.31 -0.94 4.78
N GLY A 22 2.72 -0.57 3.63
CA GLY A 22 3.18 -1.04 2.33
C GLY A 22 4.57 -0.51 1.97
N ALA A 23 4.72 0.82 1.92
CA ALA A 23 6.02 1.42 1.63
C ALA A 23 7.02 1.18 2.79
N GLY A 24 6.53 1.11 4.03
CA GLY A 24 7.33 0.74 5.19
C GLY A 24 7.95 -0.65 5.07
N ALA A 25 7.23 -1.66 4.57
CA ALA A 25 7.79 -2.99 4.35
C ALA A 25 8.95 -2.99 3.34
N ALA A 26 8.81 -2.23 2.25
CA ALA A 26 9.90 -2.06 1.28
C ALA A 26 11.11 -1.34 1.90
N ALA A 27 10.88 -0.28 2.68
CA ALA A 27 11.94 0.45 3.37
C ALA A 27 12.69 -0.45 4.36
N ILE A 28 11.97 -1.22 5.19
CA ILE A 28 12.58 -2.16 6.14
C ILE A 28 13.36 -3.26 5.41
N THR A 29 12.84 -3.79 4.30
CA THR A 29 13.56 -4.79 3.49
C THR A 29 14.90 -4.24 3.01
N LEU A 30 14.94 -2.99 2.53
CA LEU A 30 16.19 -2.33 2.13
C LEU A 30 17.12 -2.07 3.32
N MET A 31 16.59 -1.69 4.49
CA MET A 31 17.38 -1.49 5.71
C MET A 31 18.02 -2.80 6.20
N LEU A 32 17.28 -3.91 6.12
CA LEU A 32 17.79 -5.24 6.49
C LEU A 32 18.84 -5.75 5.50
N ALA A 33 18.65 -5.49 4.20
CA ALA A 33 19.61 -5.85 3.16
C ALA A 33 20.82 -4.90 3.06
N HIS A 34 20.87 -3.85 3.88
CA HIS A 34 21.92 -2.85 3.83
C HIS A 34 23.30 -3.47 4.11
N GLY A 35 24.28 -3.18 3.25
CA GLY A 35 25.63 -3.74 3.33
C GLY A 35 25.80 -5.12 2.68
N SER A 36 24.73 -5.69 2.09
CA SER A 36 24.86 -6.87 1.24
C SER A 36 25.55 -6.54 -0.10
N ASN A 37 26.04 -7.58 -0.79
CA ASN A 37 26.70 -7.47 -2.10
C ASN A 37 25.81 -8.02 -3.22
N PRO A 38 25.05 -7.15 -3.92
CA PRO A 38 24.26 -7.56 -5.06
C PRO A 38 25.04 -8.28 -6.15
N ALA A 39 24.50 -9.39 -6.64
CA ALA A 39 25.05 -10.13 -7.77
C ALA A 39 24.93 -9.39 -9.12
N SER A 40 24.04 -8.40 -9.21
CA SER A 40 23.89 -7.57 -10.41
C SER A 40 23.40 -6.15 -10.06
N PRO A 41 23.63 -5.15 -10.93
CA PRO A 41 23.13 -3.80 -10.75
C PRO A 41 21.59 -3.69 -10.73
N PHE A 42 20.89 -4.72 -11.21
CA PHE A 42 19.42 -4.74 -11.22
C PHE A 42 18.84 -4.97 -9.82
N ASN A 43 19.53 -5.71 -8.95
CA ASN A 43 19.04 -5.98 -7.60
C ASN A 43 19.54 -4.91 -6.62
N ILE A 44 18.65 -4.01 -6.24
CA ILE A 44 18.92 -2.83 -5.40
C ILE A 44 18.89 -3.12 -3.88
N GLY A 45 18.68 -4.37 -3.47
CA GLY A 45 18.54 -4.75 -2.05
C GLY A 45 17.31 -5.62 -1.79
N ILE A 46 16.18 -5.30 -2.43
CA ILE A 46 14.95 -6.10 -2.35
C ILE A 46 15.14 -7.38 -3.17
N GLY A 47 15.08 -8.52 -2.48
CA GLY A 47 15.37 -9.83 -3.03
C GLY A 47 16.83 -10.25 -2.87
N GLN A 48 17.67 -9.48 -2.18
CA GLN A 48 19.02 -9.92 -1.83
C GLN A 48 19.02 -11.04 -0.79
N LEU A 49 18.16 -10.91 0.23
CA LEU A 49 18.11 -11.87 1.34
C LEU A 49 17.03 -12.94 1.10
N GLY A 50 15.85 -12.54 0.60
CA GLY A 50 14.72 -13.44 0.40
C GLY A 50 14.39 -13.77 -1.06
N GLY A 51 15.16 -13.29 -2.05
CA GLY A 51 14.86 -13.50 -3.46
C GLY A 51 13.48 -12.95 -3.86
N TRP A 52 12.70 -13.77 -4.59
CA TRP A 52 11.30 -13.42 -4.92
C TRP A 52 10.39 -13.36 -3.68
N GLY A 53 10.81 -13.95 -2.56
CA GLY A 53 10.09 -13.90 -1.29
C GLY A 53 9.96 -12.48 -0.73
N ASP A 54 10.99 -11.64 -0.88
CA ASP A 54 10.95 -10.23 -0.42
C ASP A 54 9.88 -9.45 -1.20
N TRP A 55 9.81 -9.64 -2.52
CA TRP A 55 8.80 -9.01 -3.37
C TRP A 55 7.39 -9.46 -3.04
N PHE A 56 7.20 -10.77 -2.85
CA PHE A 56 5.91 -11.32 -2.43
C PHE A 56 5.49 -10.80 -1.05
N ALA A 57 6.43 -10.72 -0.09
CA ALA A 57 6.18 -10.21 1.25
C ALA A 57 5.76 -8.73 1.24
N ILE A 58 6.40 -7.89 0.43
CA ILE A 58 6.00 -6.49 0.25
C ILE A 58 4.60 -6.43 -0.38
N GLY A 59 4.38 -7.16 -1.47
CA GLY A 59 3.09 -7.18 -2.18
C GLY A 59 1.93 -7.64 -1.29
N ILE A 60 2.12 -8.70 -0.51
CA ILE A 60 1.07 -9.20 0.40
C ILE A 60 0.83 -8.24 1.57
N THR A 61 1.85 -7.52 2.03
CA THR A 61 1.68 -6.47 3.04
C THR A 61 0.79 -5.35 2.50
N PHE A 62 1.03 -4.87 1.27
CA PHE A 62 0.11 -3.94 0.60
C PHE A 62 -1.31 -4.52 0.49
N GLY A 63 -1.43 -5.76 -0.01
CA GLY A 63 -2.71 -6.41 -0.25
C GLY A 63 -3.57 -6.57 1.02
N ILE A 64 -2.97 -7.04 2.12
CA ILE A 64 -3.68 -7.24 3.39
C ILE A 64 -4.13 -5.89 3.98
N VAL A 65 -3.28 -4.85 3.90
CA VAL A 65 -3.61 -3.52 4.42
C VAL A 65 -4.74 -2.88 3.60
N VAL A 66 -4.72 -3.02 2.27
CA VAL A 66 -5.83 -2.60 1.41
C VAL A 66 -7.11 -3.34 1.77
N ALA A 67 -7.06 -4.68 1.90
CA ALA A 67 -8.22 -5.49 2.24
C ALA A 67 -8.82 -5.09 3.60
N ALA A 68 -7.98 -4.92 4.62
CA ALA A 68 -8.40 -4.46 5.94
C ALA A 68 -8.98 -3.03 5.90
N GLY A 69 -8.38 -2.14 5.11
CA GLY A 69 -8.88 -0.77 4.90
C GLY A 69 -10.26 -0.75 4.24
N ILE A 70 -10.50 -1.60 3.23
CA ILE A 70 -11.80 -1.74 2.59
C ILE A 70 -12.85 -2.27 3.57
N ASP A 71 -12.53 -3.32 4.33
CA ASP A 71 -13.46 -3.91 5.30
C ASP A 71 -13.85 -2.91 6.40
N ALA A 72 -12.86 -2.20 6.95
CA ALA A 72 -13.06 -1.26 8.05
C ALA A 72 -13.67 0.09 7.61
N LEU A 73 -13.24 0.64 6.48
CA LEU A 73 -13.53 2.03 6.07
C LEU A 73 -14.41 2.13 4.82
N GLY A 74 -14.55 1.05 4.04
CA GLY A 74 -15.28 1.06 2.78
C GLY A 74 -16.75 1.47 2.92
N ARG A 75 -17.43 1.07 4.00
CA ARG A 75 -18.81 1.48 4.30
C ARG A 75 -18.94 2.96 4.67
N VAL A 76 -17.83 3.62 5.04
CA VAL A 76 -17.78 5.04 5.41
C VAL A 76 -17.57 5.88 4.16
N SER A 77 -16.48 5.65 3.43
CA SER A 77 -16.01 6.52 2.34
C SER A 77 -16.08 5.94 0.92
N GLY A 78 -16.25 4.63 0.78
CA GLY A 78 -16.07 3.92 -0.50
C GLY A 78 -14.72 3.19 -0.60
N GLY A 79 -13.77 3.50 0.28
CA GLY A 79 -12.51 2.76 0.41
C GLY A 79 -11.60 2.90 -0.82
N HIS A 80 -11.53 4.09 -1.42
CA HIS A 80 -10.74 4.27 -2.65
C HIS A 80 -9.24 4.22 -2.35
N SER A 81 -8.80 4.94 -1.32
CA SER A 81 -7.41 5.13 -0.85
C SER A 81 -6.41 5.39 -1.98
N ASN A 82 -6.90 5.87 -3.12
CA ASN A 82 -6.15 5.99 -4.36
C ASN A 82 -6.83 7.02 -5.27
N PRO A 83 -6.14 8.12 -5.62
CA PRO A 83 -6.65 9.12 -6.57
C PRO A 83 -7.03 8.52 -7.94
N GLY A 84 -6.28 7.53 -8.43
CA GLY A 84 -6.58 6.86 -9.71
C GLY A 84 -7.91 6.11 -9.68
N VAL A 85 -8.26 5.47 -8.56
CA VAL A 85 -9.57 4.82 -8.37
C VAL A 85 -10.67 5.88 -8.32
N THR A 86 -10.48 6.95 -7.55
CA THR A 86 -11.46 8.05 -7.47
C THR A 86 -11.76 8.67 -8.83
N ILE A 87 -10.72 8.94 -9.63
CA ILE A 87 -10.87 9.51 -10.97
C ILE A 87 -11.53 8.52 -11.93
N ALA A 88 -11.19 7.23 -11.86
CA ALA A 88 -11.81 6.21 -12.70
C ALA A 88 -13.32 6.11 -12.44
N LEU A 89 -13.74 6.06 -11.17
CA LEU A 89 -15.15 6.01 -10.78
C LEU A 89 -15.89 7.28 -11.20
N TRP A 90 -15.27 8.45 -11.04
CA TRP A 90 -15.81 9.70 -11.56
C TRP A 90 -16.05 9.64 -13.07
N GLY A 91 -15.09 9.11 -13.83
CA GLY A 91 -15.19 8.94 -15.29
C GLY A 91 -16.30 8.00 -15.74
N THR A 92 -16.69 7.02 -14.91
CA THR A 92 -17.77 6.06 -15.21
C THR A 92 -19.10 6.40 -14.53
N LYS A 93 -19.19 7.53 -13.80
CA LYS A 93 -20.34 7.89 -12.94
C LYS A 93 -20.66 6.82 -11.87
N GLY A 94 -19.62 6.17 -11.37
CA GLY A 94 -19.69 5.20 -10.25
C GLY A 94 -19.81 5.87 -8.89
#